data_AF-A0AAU9TAP7-F1
#
_entry.id   AF-A0AAU9TAP7-F1
#
_cell.length_a   1.000
_cell.length_b   1.000
_cell.length_c   1.000
_cell.angle_alpha   90.00
_cell.angle_beta   90.00
_cell.angle_gamma   90.00
#
_symmetry.space_group_name_H-M   'P 1'
#
loop_
_entity.id
_entity.type
_entity.pdbx_description
1 polymer ?
#
loop_
_entity_poly.entity_id
_entity_poly.type
_entity_poly.pdbx_seq_one_letter_code
_entity_poly.pdbx_strand_id
1 'polypeptide(L)'
;VVGLAKGLRKVKSAYPLVVAVLPDVPEEHRQILGSQGCIVHEIEPIYPPENQIQFAMAYYVINYSKLRIWNFEEYSKMLYLDADIQDFLNMFFQHVYKPIPLVYNLVLAMLWRHPENVQLEKVKVVHYCAAGSKPWRYTGKETNMDREDIKLLVAKWWDIYNDESLDFKSAEAPSLEGEAFSKPSIMAPCPNRQFHTSQLLLLLES
;
A
#
# COMPACT_ATOMS: atom_id res chain seq x y z
N VAL A 1 2.62 0.79 -3.29
CA VAL A 1 2.33 -0.65 -3.57
C VAL A 1 3.59 -1.48 -3.86
N VAL A 2 4.49 -1.07 -4.76
CA VAL A 2 5.67 -1.85 -5.17
C VAL A 2 6.48 -2.44 -4.01
N GLY A 3 6.81 -1.64 -2.99
CA GLY A 3 7.54 -2.13 -1.81
C GLY A 3 6.79 -3.24 -1.04
N LEU A 4 5.46 -3.20 -1.00
CA LEU A 4 4.64 -4.26 -0.42
C LEU A 4 4.67 -5.52 -1.30
N ALA A 5 4.55 -5.39 -2.63
CA ALA A 5 4.66 -6.51 -3.56
C ALA A 5 6.01 -7.24 -3.40
N LYS A 6 7.11 -6.47 -3.31
CA LYS A 6 8.45 -7.00 -3.00
C LYS A 6 8.52 -7.66 -1.63
N GLY A 7 7.96 -7.04 -0.60
CA GLY A 7 7.89 -7.61 0.74
C GLY A 7 7.17 -8.97 0.78
N LEU A 8 6.05 -9.10 0.06
CA LEU A 8 5.28 -10.33 -0.05
C LEU A 8 6.05 -11.44 -0.78
N ARG A 9 6.76 -11.09 -1.87
CA ARG A 9 7.67 -12.01 -2.56
C ARG A 9 8.80 -12.47 -1.65
N LYS A 10 9.40 -11.56 -0.87
CA LYS A 10 10.47 -11.89 0.09
C LYS A 10 10.05 -12.94 1.12
N VAL A 11 8.80 -12.86 1.60
CA VAL A 11 8.23 -13.85 2.53
C VAL A 11 7.57 -15.05 1.84
N LYS A 12 7.70 -15.15 0.51
CA LYS A 12 7.12 -16.22 -0.32
C LYS A 12 5.62 -16.38 -0.10
N SER A 13 4.89 -15.26 -0.09
CA SER A 13 3.42 -15.26 -0.05
C SER A 13 2.87 -16.21 -1.12
N ALA A 14 1.98 -17.12 -0.72
CA ALA A 14 1.28 -18.01 -1.65
C ALA A 14 0.19 -17.28 -2.46
N TYR A 15 -0.11 -16.04 -2.06
CA TYR A 15 -1.29 -15.28 -2.47
C TYR A 15 -0.92 -14.12 -3.39
N PRO A 16 -1.64 -13.91 -4.50
CA PRO A 16 -1.42 -12.77 -5.37
C PRO A 16 -1.77 -11.46 -4.66
N LEU A 17 -1.14 -10.38 -5.12
CA LEU A 17 -1.46 -9.03 -4.68
C LEU A 17 -2.42 -8.39 -5.68
N VAL A 18 -3.59 -8.03 -5.21
CA VAL A 18 -4.62 -7.33 -5.99
C VAL A 18 -4.66 -5.86 -5.57
N VAL A 19 -4.69 -4.99 -6.57
CA VAL A 19 -4.58 -3.54 -6.38
C VAL A 19 -5.78 -2.90 -7.04
N ALA A 20 -6.70 -2.38 -6.23
CA ALA A 20 -7.80 -1.59 -6.76
C ALA A 20 -7.33 -0.15 -7.00
N VAL A 21 -7.60 0.36 -8.19
CA VAL A 21 -7.19 1.70 -8.64
C VAL A 21 -8.41 2.51 -9.06
N LEU A 22 -8.38 3.80 -8.77
CA LEU A 22 -9.38 4.74 -9.28
C LEU A 22 -8.99 5.21 -10.70
N PRO A 23 -9.94 5.72 -11.50
CA PRO A 23 -9.69 6.19 -12.86
C PRO A 23 -8.59 7.27 -12.98
N ASP A 24 -8.38 8.05 -11.92
CA ASP A 24 -7.39 9.13 -11.85
C ASP A 24 -5.94 8.64 -11.71
N VAL A 25 -5.72 7.35 -11.42
CA VAL A 25 -4.37 6.77 -11.37
C VAL A 25 -3.77 6.71 -12.78
N PRO A 26 -2.63 7.36 -13.05
CA PRO A 26 -2.03 7.39 -14.39
C PRO A 26 -1.71 5.99 -14.93
N GLU A 27 -1.85 5.82 -16.25
CA GLU A 27 -1.61 4.54 -16.92
C GLU A 27 -0.17 4.03 -16.70
N GLU A 28 0.82 4.92 -16.72
CA GLU A 28 2.21 4.57 -16.40
C GLU A 28 2.33 3.90 -15.01
N HIS A 29 1.59 4.40 -14.02
CA HIS A 29 1.61 3.82 -12.68
C HIS A 29 0.95 2.44 -12.65
N ARG A 30 -0.13 2.23 -13.42
CA ARG A 30 -0.81 0.94 -13.56
C ARG A 30 0.09 -0.10 -14.22
N GLN A 31 0.83 0.30 -15.25
CA GLN A 31 1.84 -0.54 -15.90
C GLN A 31 2.95 -0.96 -14.94
N ILE A 32 3.40 -0.06 -14.06
CA ILE A 32 4.38 -0.40 -13.00
C ILE A 32 3.80 -1.42 -12.01
N LEU A 33 2.51 -1.35 -11.68
CA LEU A 33 1.87 -2.35 -10.84
C LEU A 33 1.80 -3.72 -11.54
N GLY A 34 1.38 -3.74 -12.80
CA GLY A 34 1.33 -4.94 -13.63
C GLY A 34 2.70 -5.58 -13.81
N SER A 35 3.75 -4.80 -14.06
CA SER A 35 5.13 -5.30 -14.20
C SER A 35 5.69 -5.89 -12.91
N GLN A 36 5.09 -5.57 -11.77
CA GLN A 36 5.41 -6.17 -10.46
C GLN A 36 4.56 -7.41 -10.15
N GLY A 37 3.79 -7.92 -11.11
CA GLY A 37 2.92 -9.08 -10.96
C GLY A 37 1.66 -8.81 -10.13
N CYS A 38 1.27 -7.54 -9.98
CA CYS A 38 0.02 -7.20 -9.31
C CYS A 38 -1.15 -7.37 -10.27
N ILE A 39 -2.29 -7.88 -9.77
CA ILE A 39 -3.55 -7.86 -10.52
C ILE A 39 -4.18 -6.49 -10.29
N VAL A 40 -4.29 -5.68 -11.34
CA VAL A 40 -4.82 -4.32 -11.26
C VAL A 40 -6.31 -4.35 -11.62
N HIS A 41 -7.16 -3.93 -10.69
CA HIS A 41 -8.60 -3.78 -10.91
C HIS A 41 -8.97 -2.30 -10.85
N GLU A 42 -9.49 -1.75 -11.94
CA GLU A 42 -10.10 -0.42 -11.88
C GLU A 42 -11.44 -0.50 -11.15
N ILE A 43 -11.71 0.46 -10.27
CA ILE A 43 -12.96 0.59 -9.53
C ILE A 43 -13.60 1.95 -9.75
N GLU A 44 -14.93 1.96 -9.81
CA GLU A 44 -15.70 3.19 -9.94
C GLU A 44 -15.71 3.98 -8.62
N PRO A 45 -15.42 5.30 -8.63
CA PRO A 45 -15.49 6.12 -7.44
C PRO A 45 -16.91 6.12 -6.82
N ILE A 46 -16.97 6.27 -5.50
CA ILE A 46 -18.22 6.47 -4.76
C ILE A 46 -18.24 7.91 -4.27
N TYR A 47 -19.15 8.71 -4.85
CA TYR A 47 -19.37 10.10 -4.47
C TYR A 47 -20.49 10.21 -3.42
N PRO A 48 -20.36 11.14 -2.45
CA PRO A 48 -21.48 11.45 -1.56
C PRO A 48 -22.64 12.10 -2.35
N PRO A 49 -23.89 11.99 -1.85
CA PRO A 49 -25.06 12.62 -2.47
C PRO A 49 -24.92 14.15 -2.57
N GLU A 50 -25.56 14.75 -3.59
CA GLU A 50 -25.43 16.19 -3.90
C GLU A 50 -25.85 17.14 -2.76
N ASN A 51 -26.72 16.69 -1.84
CA ASN A 51 -27.17 17.49 -0.71
C ASN A 51 -26.22 17.45 0.51
N GLN A 52 -25.12 16.70 0.45
CA GLN A 52 -24.12 16.56 1.52
C GLN A 52 -22.73 17.13 1.15
N ILE A 53 -22.65 17.92 0.07
CA ILE A 53 -21.38 18.43 -0.49
C ILE A 53 -20.63 19.38 0.47
N GLN A 54 -21.31 19.95 1.47
CA GLN A 54 -20.70 20.93 2.39
C GLN A 54 -19.54 20.36 3.22
N PHE A 55 -19.42 19.03 3.31
CA PHE A 55 -18.30 18.32 3.96
C PHE A 55 -17.52 17.39 3.00
N ALA A 56 -17.76 17.44 1.69
CA ALA A 56 -17.18 16.52 0.70
C ALA A 56 -15.69 16.80 0.44
N MET A 57 -14.86 16.51 1.43
CA MET A 57 -13.42 16.36 1.25
C MET A 57 -13.16 15.19 0.31
N ALA A 58 -12.21 15.34 -0.62
CA ALA A 58 -11.75 14.27 -1.51
C ALA A 58 -11.41 12.96 -0.76
N TYR A 59 -11.04 13.09 0.52
CA TYR A 59 -10.90 12.00 1.48
C TYR A 59 -12.12 11.05 1.54
N TYR A 60 -13.35 11.55 1.55
CA TYR A 60 -14.54 10.73 1.61
C TYR A 60 -14.75 9.92 0.33
N VAL A 61 -14.50 10.52 -0.83
CA VAL A 61 -14.59 9.80 -2.11
C VAL A 61 -13.60 8.63 -2.11
N ILE A 62 -12.35 8.88 -1.72
CA ILE A 62 -11.33 7.82 -1.62
C ILE A 62 -11.80 6.75 -0.65
N ASN A 63 -12.28 7.12 0.54
CA ASN A 63 -12.69 6.15 1.55
C ASN A 63 -13.91 5.33 1.15
N TYR A 64 -14.99 5.95 0.72
CA TYR A 64 -16.17 5.19 0.32
C TYR A 64 -15.89 4.31 -0.89
N SER A 65 -15.02 4.73 -1.82
CA SER A 65 -14.62 3.90 -2.96
C SER A 65 -13.93 2.59 -2.55
N LYS A 66 -13.32 2.53 -1.36
CA LYS A 66 -12.76 1.28 -0.82
C LYS A 66 -13.83 0.21 -0.59
N LEU A 67 -15.11 0.59 -0.47
CA LEU A 67 -16.22 -0.36 -0.39
C LEU A 67 -16.46 -1.13 -1.71
N ARG A 68 -15.83 -0.73 -2.82
CA ARG A 68 -15.92 -1.48 -4.08
C ARG A 68 -15.29 -2.87 -4.01
N ILE A 69 -14.44 -3.14 -3.02
CA ILE A 69 -13.82 -4.47 -2.84
C ILE A 69 -14.85 -5.57 -2.57
N TRP A 70 -16.03 -5.22 -2.03
CA TRP A 70 -17.11 -6.19 -1.82
C TRP A 70 -17.71 -6.71 -3.13
N ASN A 71 -17.45 -6.04 -4.26
CA ASN A 71 -17.87 -6.49 -5.58
C ASN A 71 -16.89 -7.48 -6.21
N PHE A 72 -15.77 -7.82 -5.55
CA PHE A 72 -14.79 -8.76 -6.08
C PHE A 72 -15.23 -10.20 -5.73
N GLU A 73 -16.37 -10.59 -6.30
CA GLU A 73 -17.05 -11.86 -6.03
C GLU A 73 -16.27 -13.09 -6.53
N GLU A 74 -15.22 -12.88 -7.35
CA GLU A 74 -14.33 -13.93 -7.82
C GLU A 74 -13.40 -14.49 -6.71
N TYR A 75 -13.31 -13.85 -5.55
CA TYR A 75 -12.46 -14.29 -4.44
C TYR A 75 -13.27 -14.80 -3.25
N SER A 76 -12.90 -15.98 -2.76
CA SER A 76 -13.54 -16.60 -1.60
C SER A 76 -13.16 -15.94 -0.27
N LYS A 77 -11.94 -15.36 -0.18
CA LYS A 77 -11.43 -14.67 1.01
C LYS A 77 -10.41 -13.60 0.65
N MET A 78 -10.54 -12.44 1.29
CA MET A 78 -9.66 -11.29 1.08
C MET A 78 -9.11 -10.78 2.41
N LEU A 79 -7.79 -10.54 2.47
CA LEU A 79 -7.16 -9.77 3.52
C LEU A 79 -6.97 -8.33 3.04
N TYR A 80 -7.78 -7.44 3.61
CA TYR A 80 -7.75 -6.02 3.32
C TYR A 80 -6.68 -5.31 4.16
N LEU A 81 -5.75 -4.63 3.50
CA LEU A 81 -4.69 -3.85 4.14
C LEU A 81 -4.89 -2.37 3.88
N ASP A 82 -5.49 -1.69 4.84
CA ASP A 82 -5.69 -0.26 4.80
C ASP A 82 -5.77 0.35 6.20
N ALA A 83 -5.55 1.65 6.23
CA ALA A 83 -5.29 2.45 7.41
C ALA A 83 -6.49 3.22 7.92
N ASP A 84 -7.41 3.58 7.01
CA ASP A 84 -8.19 4.82 7.18
C ASP A 84 -9.71 4.62 7.14
N ILE A 85 -10.21 3.38 7.16
CA ILE A 85 -11.65 3.06 7.33
C ILE A 85 -11.89 2.15 8.52
N GLN A 86 -11.51 2.61 9.71
CA GLN A 86 -11.70 1.79 10.90
C GLN A 86 -13.10 1.95 11.51
N ASP A 87 -13.66 3.17 11.55
CA ASP A 87 -14.86 3.45 12.36
C ASP A 87 -16.14 2.80 11.82
N PHE A 88 -16.42 2.97 10.52
CA PHE A 88 -17.62 2.37 9.92
C PHE A 88 -17.58 0.83 9.94
N LEU A 89 -16.42 0.24 9.61
CA LEU A 89 -16.25 -1.20 9.61
C LEU A 89 -16.35 -1.78 11.03
N ASN A 90 -15.79 -1.10 12.03
CA ASN A 90 -15.92 -1.51 13.42
C ASN A 90 -17.38 -1.54 13.87
N MET A 91 -18.17 -0.51 13.53
CA MET A 91 -19.61 -0.48 13.85
C MET A 91 -20.36 -1.62 13.15
N PHE A 92 -20.13 -1.80 11.85
CA PHE A 92 -20.83 -2.82 11.06
C PHE A 92 -20.47 -4.25 11.51
N PHE A 93 -19.19 -4.51 11.83
CA PHE A 93 -18.68 -5.83 12.21
C PHE A 93 -18.52 -6.02 13.73
N GLN A 94 -19.13 -5.18 14.56
CA GLN A 94 -18.93 -5.17 16.02
C GLN A 94 -19.13 -6.54 16.70
N HIS A 95 -19.98 -7.40 16.15
CA HIS A 95 -20.30 -8.72 16.72
C HIS A 95 -19.55 -9.90 16.09
N VAL A 96 -18.77 -9.66 15.02
CA VAL A 96 -18.01 -10.69 14.30
C VAL A 96 -16.51 -10.38 14.21
N TYR A 97 -16.08 -9.32 14.89
CA TYR A 97 -14.71 -8.86 14.92
C TYR A 97 -13.75 -9.92 15.50
N LYS A 98 -12.67 -10.20 14.78
CA LYS A 98 -11.56 -11.03 15.23
C LYS A 98 -10.28 -10.18 15.25
N PRO A 99 -9.69 -9.92 16.43
CA PRO A 99 -8.50 -9.06 16.51
C PRO A 99 -7.31 -9.72 15.83
N ILE A 100 -6.64 -8.95 14.98
CA ILE A 100 -5.35 -9.32 14.41
C ILE A 100 -4.26 -8.84 15.39
N PRO A 101 -3.28 -9.68 15.77
CA PRO A 101 -2.19 -9.28 16.65
C PRO A 101 -1.41 -8.08 16.11
N LEU A 102 -0.93 -7.21 17.01
CA LEU A 102 -0.17 -5.99 16.67
C LEU A 102 1.00 -6.24 15.70
N VAL A 103 1.64 -7.40 15.79
CA VAL A 103 2.76 -7.78 14.90
C VAL A 103 2.39 -7.85 13.41
N TYR A 104 1.11 -8.02 13.07
CA TYR A 104 0.61 -8.03 11.69
C TYR A 104 0.00 -6.68 11.25
N ASN A 105 0.01 -5.66 12.11
CA ASN A 105 -0.41 -4.30 11.78
C ASN A 105 0.22 -3.31 12.78
N LEU A 106 1.55 -3.20 12.78
CA LEU A 106 2.23 -2.27 13.69
C LEU A 106 1.99 -0.84 13.25
N VAL A 107 1.04 -0.17 13.91
CA VAL A 107 0.89 1.30 13.85
C VAL A 107 2.10 1.94 14.51
N LEU A 108 2.86 2.74 13.76
CA LEU A 108 4.13 3.30 14.25
C LEU A 108 4.02 4.05 15.58
N ALA A 109 2.88 4.69 15.85
CA ALA A 109 2.65 5.40 17.11
C ALA A 109 2.81 4.52 18.35
N MET A 110 2.65 3.20 18.22
CA MET A 110 2.90 2.26 19.33
C MET A 110 4.35 2.29 19.82
N LEU A 111 5.32 2.65 18.98
CA LEU A 111 6.74 2.72 19.34
C LEU A 111 7.03 3.77 20.43
N TRP A 112 6.21 4.81 20.53
CA TRP A 112 6.40 5.88 21.53
C TRP A 112 5.21 6.05 22.49
N ARG A 113 4.03 5.52 22.15
CA ARG A 113 2.86 5.53 23.06
C ARG A 113 2.87 4.35 24.03
N HIS A 114 3.28 3.18 23.56
CA HIS A 114 3.25 1.92 24.29
C HIS A 114 4.46 1.03 23.93
N PRO A 115 5.71 1.53 24.07
CA PRO A 115 6.91 0.79 23.70
C PRO A 115 7.03 -0.57 24.40
N GLU A 116 6.51 -0.70 25.61
CA GLU A 116 6.49 -1.93 26.40
C GLU A 116 5.72 -3.08 25.72
N ASN A 117 4.81 -2.74 24.81
CA ASN A 117 3.98 -3.70 24.08
C ASN A 117 4.54 -4.03 22.69
N VAL A 118 5.69 -3.48 22.31
CA VAL A 118 6.29 -3.66 20.98
C VAL A 118 7.56 -4.49 21.05
N GLN A 119 7.49 -5.71 20.52
CA GLN A 119 8.66 -6.57 20.22
C GLN A 119 8.98 -6.44 18.73
N LEU A 120 9.84 -5.48 18.40
CA LEU A 120 10.07 -5.04 17.01
C LEU A 120 10.57 -6.18 16.09
N GLU A 121 11.35 -7.10 16.64
CA GLU A 121 11.88 -8.29 15.96
C GLU A 121 10.80 -9.30 15.55
N LYS A 122 9.62 -9.28 16.19
CA LYS A 122 8.49 -10.15 15.85
C LYS A 122 7.53 -9.53 14.83
N VAL A 123 7.71 -8.25 14.51
CA VAL A 123 6.83 -7.50 13.62
C VAL A 123 6.97 -8.00 12.19
N LYS A 124 5.82 -8.28 11.57
CA LYS A 124 5.72 -8.80 10.19
C LYS A 124 5.22 -7.75 9.21
N VAL A 125 4.36 -6.84 9.66
CA VAL A 125 3.80 -5.76 8.83
C VAL A 125 3.85 -4.45 9.61
N VAL A 126 4.42 -3.42 8.97
CA VAL A 126 4.54 -2.07 9.52
C VAL A 126 3.58 -1.14 8.79
N HIS A 127 2.85 -0.36 9.57
CA HIS A 127 1.88 0.59 9.08
C HIS A 127 2.36 2.03 9.32
N TYR A 128 2.83 2.65 8.23
CA TYR A 128 3.33 4.03 8.18
C TYR A 128 2.20 5.07 8.12
N CYS A 129 1.35 5.17 9.15
CA CYS A 129 0.24 6.15 9.19
C CYS A 129 0.60 7.50 9.82
N ALA A 130 1.69 7.58 10.61
CA ALA A 130 2.06 8.82 11.28
C ALA A 130 2.55 9.90 10.27
N ALA A 131 2.33 11.18 10.58
CA ALA A 131 2.85 12.27 9.78
C ALA A 131 4.38 12.17 9.65
N GLY A 132 4.92 12.37 8.44
CA GLY A 132 6.35 12.22 8.15
C GLY A 132 6.85 10.78 8.01
N SER A 133 6.03 9.77 8.35
CA SER A 133 6.51 8.38 8.41
C SER A 133 6.56 7.65 7.07
N LYS A 134 5.91 8.17 6.02
CA LYS A 134 5.90 7.51 4.70
C LYS A 134 7.35 7.40 4.17
N PRO A 135 7.91 6.20 3.93
CA PRO A 135 9.33 6.04 3.60
C PRO A 135 9.83 6.87 2.42
N TRP A 136 9.00 7.04 1.38
CA TRP A 136 9.32 7.84 0.18
C TRP A 136 9.19 9.37 0.38
N ARG A 137 8.70 9.83 1.53
CA ARG A 137 8.66 11.24 1.93
C ARG A 137 9.37 11.49 3.26
N TYR A 138 10.12 10.51 3.75
CA TYR A 138 10.71 10.55 5.07
C TYR A 138 11.81 11.61 5.13
N THR A 139 11.66 12.57 6.04
CA THR A 139 12.66 13.63 6.27
C THR A 139 13.37 13.51 7.61
N GLY A 140 12.77 12.76 8.56
CA GLY A 140 13.23 12.67 9.94
C GLY A 140 12.96 13.91 10.79
N LYS A 141 12.25 14.93 10.27
CA LYS A 141 12.03 16.21 10.96
C LYS A 141 10.71 16.29 11.71
N GLU A 142 9.72 15.52 11.29
CA GLU A 142 8.40 15.49 11.93
C GLU A 142 8.49 14.83 13.31
N THR A 143 7.50 15.12 14.16
CA THR A 143 7.49 14.65 15.56
C THR A 143 7.68 13.13 15.66
N ASN A 144 8.64 12.72 16.48
CA ASN A 144 9.09 11.33 16.70
C ASN A 144 9.79 10.66 15.50
N MET A 145 9.96 11.33 14.36
CA MET A 145 10.64 10.75 13.19
C MET A 145 12.17 10.74 13.34
N ASP A 146 12.72 11.37 14.37
CA ASP A 146 14.15 11.37 14.68
C ASP A 146 14.63 10.08 15.37
N ARG A 147 13.71 9.20 15.77
CA ARG A 147 14.00 7.95 16.50
C ARG A 147 14.74 6.91 15.66
N GLU A 148 15.62 6.15 16.32
CA GLU A 148 16.44 5.11 15.68
C GLU A 148 15.62 3.91 15.18
N ASP A 149 14.59 3.51 15.91
CA ASP A 149 13.69 2.42 15.49
C ASP A 149 12.93 2.77 14.20
N ILE A 150 12.48 4.02 14.04
CA ILE A 150 11.83 4.50 12.81
C ILE A 150 12.83 4.57 11.66
N LYS A 151 14.03 5.13 11.87
CA LYS A 151 15.10 5.14 10.85
C LYS A 151 15.41 3.74 10.35
N LEU A 152 15.52 2.77 11.26
CA LEU A 152 15.74 1.37 10.92
C LEU A 152 14.61 0.79 10.06
N LEU A 153 13.35 1.06 10.41
CA LEU A 153 12.20 0.59 9.64
C LEU A 153 12.15 1.20 8.24
N VAL A 154 12.41 2.51 8.12
CA VAL A 154 12.50 3.20 6.83
C VAL A 154 13.64 2.63 5.98
N ALA A 155 14.80 2.38 6.57
CA ALA A 155 15.93 1.75 5.88
C ALA A 155 15.56 0.35 5.36
N LYS A 156 14.97 -0.50 6.19
CA LYS A 156 14.49 -1.83 5.78
C LYS A 156 13.47 -1.77 4.64
N TRP A 157 12.61 -0.75 4.63
CA TRP A 157 11.67 -0.54 3.53
C TRP A 157 12.39 -0.25 2.22
N TRP A 158 13.40 0.64 2.25
CA TRP A 158 14.23 0.95 1.08
C TRP A 158 15.07 -0.21 0.61
N ASP A 159 15.62 -1.02 1.53
CA ASP A 159 16.33 -2.25 1.19
C ASP A 159 15.43 -3.18 0.37
N ILE A 160 14.18 -3.38 0.81
CA ILE A 160 13.20 -4.20 0.08
C ILE A 160 12.82 -3.56 -1.25
N TYR A 161 12.58 -2.24 -1.28
CA TYR A 161 12.15 -1.55 -2.48
C TYR A 161 13.22 -1.58 -3.58
N ASN A 162 14.49 -1.37 -3.20
CA ASN A 162 15.63 -1.31 -4.12
C ASN A 162 16.22 -2.68 -4.47
N ASP A 163 15.82 -3.75 -3.78
CA ASP A 163 16.27 -5.11 -4.09
C ASP A 163 15.68 -5.57 -5.43
N GLU A 164 16.51 -5.57 -6.47
CA GLU A 164 16.17 -6.03 -7.82
C GLU A 164 15.94 -7.54 -7.89
N SER A 165 16.52 -8.32 -6.97
CA SER A 165 16.30 -9.78 -6.93
C SER A 165 14.85 -10.12 -6.59
N LEU A 166 14.17 -9.19 -5.92
CA LEU A 166 12.76 -9.30 -5.62
C LEU A 166 11.88 -8.91 -6.79
N ASP A 167 12.36 -8.22 -7.84
CA ASP A 167 11.50 -7.83 -8.96
C ASP A 167 10.80 -9.03 -9.60
N PHE A 168 9.56 -8.80 -10.04
CA PHE A 168 8.77 -9.87 -10.66
C PHE A 168 9.40 -10.27 -11.99
N LYS A 169 9.75 -11.55 -12.11
CA LYS A 169 10.29 -12.14 -13.34
C LYS A 169 9.12 -12.83 -14.03
N SER A 170 8.64 -12.29 -15.14
CA SER A 170 7.70 -13.04 -15.97
C SER A 170 8.40 -14.30 -16.49
N ALA A 171 7.70 -15.43 -16.52
CA ALA A 171 8.17 -16.58 -17.28
C ALA A 171 8.16 -16.18 -18.77
N GLU A 172 9.34 -16.14 -19.37
CA GLU A 172 9.69 -15.93 -20.79
C GLU A 172 8.55 -15.51 -21.75
N ALA A 173 8.55 -14.23 -22.13
CA ALA A 173 8.07 -13.87 -23.47
C ALA A 173 9.17 -14.25 -24.48
N PRO A 174 8.87 -14.87 -25.64
CA PRO A 174 9.89 -15.17 -26.64
C PRO A 174 10.58 -13.88 -27.06
N SER A 175 11.91 -13.89 -27.04
CA SER A 175 12.75 -12.79 -27.48
C SER A 175 12.45 -12.44 -28.94
N LEU A 176 11.75 -11.33 -29.17
CA LEU A 176 11.82 -10.64 -30.45
C LEU A 176 13.10 -9.81 -30.43
N GLU A 177 14.13 -10.31 -31.12
CA GLU A 177 15.30 -9.53 -31.47
C GLU A 177 14.89 -8.34 -32.35
N GLY A 178 15.41 -7.16 -32.03
CA GLY A 178 15.43 -6.01 -32.94
C GLY A 178 14.55 -4.83 -32.52
N GLU A 179 15.03 -4.03 -31.57
CA GLU A 179 15.30 -2.59 -31.74
C GLU A 179 15.70 -1.98 -30.39
N ALA A 180 16.86 -1.33 -30.37
CA ALA A 180 17.42 -0.73 -29.17
C ALA A 180 16.59 0.48 -28.72
N PHE A 181 15.65 0.28 -27.80
CA PHE A 181 15.07 1.37 -27.03
C PHE A 181 16.03 1.78 -25.92
N SER A 182 16.69 2.92 -26.12
CA SER A 182 17.54 3.58 -25.13
C SER A 182 16.74 3.87 -23.86
N LYS A 183 17.18 3.29 -22.73
CA LYS A 183 16.65 3.59 -21.38
C LYS A 183 16.77 5.09 -21.10
N PRO A 184 15.71 5.79 -20.65
CA PRO A 184 15.88 7.14 -20.13
C PRO A 184 16.63 7.08 -18.80
N SER A 185 17.71 7.85 -18.72
CA SER A 185 18.53 8.04 -17.52
C SER A 185 17.67 8.64 -16.40
N ILE A 186 17.40 7.85 -15.35
CA ILE A 186 16.72 8.32 -14.15
C ILE A 186 17.77 8.98 -13.24
N MET A 187 18.06 10.26 -13.48
CA MET A 187 18.57 11.18 -12.46
C MET A 187 18.13 12.62 -12.75
N ALA A 188 17.02 13.02 -12.14
CA ALA A 188 16.77 14.37 -11.65
C ALA A 188 15.58 14.35 -10.68
N PRO A 189 15.68 14.94 -9.47
CA PRO A 189 14.53 15.08 -8.59
C PRO A 189 13.61 16.18 -9.15
N CYS A 190 12.46 15.78 -9.68
CA CYS A 190 11.44 16.72 -10.12
C CYS A 190 10.65 17.23 -8.90
N PRO A 191 10.53 18.55 -8.64
CA PRO A 191 10.15 19.06 -7.31
C PRO A 191 8.65 18.96 -6.96
N ASN A 192 7.79 18.54 -7.89
CA ASN A 192 6.32 18.68 -7.73
C ASN A 192 5.53 17.42 -8.14
N ARG A 193 5.83 16.23 -7.58
CA ARG A 193 4.87 15.12 -7.62
C ARG A 193 3.96 15.15 -6.39
N GLN A 194 2.75 15.67 -6.55
CA GLN A 194 1.63 15.28 -5.69
C GLN A 194 1.36 13.79 -5.95
N PHE A 195 2.00 12.92 -5.18
CA PHE A 195 1.58 11.51 -5.13
C PHE A 195 0.22 11.44 -4.44
N HIS A 196 -0.83 11.25 -5.23
CA HIS A 196 -2.17 10.93 -4.73
C HIS A 196 -2.12 9.55 -4.04
N THR A 197 -2.58 9.48 -2.80
CA THR A 197 -2.49 8.30 -1.91
C THR A 197 -3.55 7.22 -2.21
N SER A 198 -4.09 7.18 -3.42
CA SER A 198 -5.19 6.26 -3.78
C SER A 198 -4.63 4.96 -4.37
N GLN A 199 -4.08 4.09 -3.52
CA GLN A 199 -3.79 2.70 -3.91
C GLN A 199 -4.37 1.76 -2.86
N LEU A 200 -5.43 1.03 -3.24
CA LEU A 200 -6.08 0.03 -2.41
C LEU A 200 -5.32 -1.30 -2.50
N LEU A 201 -5.02 -1.91 -1.36
CA LEU A 201 -4.13 -3.07 -1.28
C LEU A 201 -4.88 -4.29 -0.71
N LEU A 202 -5.00 -5.34 -1.50
CA LEU A 202 -5.70 -6.58 -1.17
C LEU A 202 -4.78 -7.79 -1.33
N LEU A 203 -4.62 -8.57 -0.26
CA LEU A 203 -3.94 -9.86 -0.27
C LEU A 203 -4.97 -10.99 -0.33
N LEU A 204 -4.88 -11.86 -1.34
CA LEU A 204 -6.02 -12.73 -1.69
C LEU A 204 -5.72 -14.23 -1.63
N GLU A 205 -6.60 -14.99 -0.99
CA GLU A 205 -6.61 -16.44 -1.02
C GLU A 205 -7.59 -16.91 -2.12
N SER A 206 -7.09 -17.72 -3.06
CA SER A 206 -7.89 -18.35 -4.13
C SER A 206 -8.66 -19.55 -3.60
#